data_AF-A0A819XTP9-F1
#
_entry.id   AF-A0A819XTP9-F1
#
_cell.length_a   1.000
_cell.length_b   1.000
_cell.length_c   1.000
_cell.angle_alpha   90.00
_cell.angle_beta   90.00
_cell.angle_gamma   90.00
#
_symmetry.space_group_name_H-M   'P 1'
#
loop_
_entity.id
_entity.type
_entity.pdbx_description
1 polymer ?
#
loop_
_entity_poly.entity_id
_entity_poly.type
_entity_poly.pdbx_seq_one_letter_code
_entity_poly.pdbx_strand_id
1 'polypeptide(L)'
;MKLLNDKKQFEKALAIFDQYGISNILTLSNFTITQVLKACAHMGDLQRGKVIHNLIASKTENDIYVSSTLIHMYVHCADIASAQSLFDSTKNKTPQMYGMMMKNALMKCGDVAHAESLFYSSKEKGLSSYGVMMKGINRLNIFDNAELVMSQLFISL
;
A
#
# COMPACT_ATOMS: atom_id res chain seq x y z
N MET A 1 -10.55 -9.25 -21.19
CA MET A 1 -11.34 -8.02 -21.49
C MET A 1 -11.42 -7.04 -20.31
N LYS A 2 -11.74 -7.47 -19.08
CA LYS A 2 -11.89 -6.59 -17.90
C LYS A 2 -10.64 -5.75 -17.56
N LEU A 3 -9.45 -6.36 -17.52
CA LEU A 3 -8.15 -5.69 -17.28
C LEU A 3 -7.85 -4.54 -18.26
N LEU A 4 -8.20 -4.69 -19.54
CA LEU A 4 -7.99 -3.65 -20.56
C LEU A 4 -8.97 -2.48 -20.36
N ASN A 5 -10.19 -2.78 -19.90
CA ASN A 5 -11.20 -1.79 -19.59
C ASN A 5 -10.84 -0.98 -18.34
N ASP A 6 -10.27 -1.63 -17.33
CA ASP A 6 -9.81 -0.98 -16.10
C ASP A 6 -8.62 -0.04 -16.41
N LYS A 7 -7.64 -0.49 -17.22
CA LYS A 7 -6.51 0.34 -17.64
C LYS A 7 -6.97 1.62 -18.37
N LYS A 8 -7.92 1.51 -19.31
CA LYS A 8 -8.48 2.66 -20.04
C LYS A 8 -9.20 3.65 -19.12
N GLN A 9 -9.86 3.16 -18.06
CA GLN A 9 -10.54 4.03 -17.10
C GLN A 9 -9.55 4.82 -16.26
N PHE A 10 -8.46 4.18 -15.79
CA PHE A 10 -7.41 4.87 -15.05
C PHE A 10 -6.70 5.92 -15.89
N GLU A 11 -6.39 5.60 -17.15
CA GLU A 11 -5.77 6.55 -18.08
C GLU A 11 -6.63 7.79 -18.31
N LYS A 12 -7.95 7.61 -18.50
CA LYS A 12 -8.90 8.73 -18.61
C LYS A 12 -8.97 9.56 -17.33
N ALA A 13 -9.01 8.91 -16.17
CA ALA A 13 -9.05 9.61 -14.88
C ALA A 13 -7.80 10.48 -14.68
N LEU A 14 -6.63 9.98 -15.06
CA LEU A 14 -5.37 10.72 -15.00
C LEU A 14 -5.34 11.87 -16.01
N ALA A 15 -5.84 11.68 -17.23
CA ALA A 15 -5.93 12.76 -18.22
C ALA A 15 -6.82 13.93 -17.76
N ILE A 16 -7.99 13.62 -17.16
CA ILE A 16 -8.88 14.64 -16.58
C ILE A 16 -8.19 15.36 -15.41
N PHE A 17 -7.48 14.61 -14.57
CA PHE A 17 -6.74 15.18 -13.45
C PHE A 17 -5.59 16.09 -13.90
N ASP A 18 -4.85 15.72 -14.94
CA ASP A 18 -3.78 16.57 -15.48
C ASP A 18 -4.34 17.86 -16.08
N GLN A 19 -5.52 17.80 -16.71
CA GLN A 19 -6.14 18.95 -17.35
C GLN A 19 -6.75 19.94 -16.34
N TYR A 20 -7.36 19.46 -15.24
CA TYR A 20 -8.17 20.30 -14.36
C TYR A 20 -7.87 20.18 -12.87
N GLY A 21 -7.18 19.11 -12.46
CA GLY A 21 -7.03 18.69 -11.07
C GLY A 21 -5.76 19.16 -10.39
N ILE A 22 -4.69 19.45 -11.14
CA ILE A 22 -3.40 19.85 -10.54
C ILE A 22 -3.49 21.28 -9.97
N SER A 23 -4.09 22.22 -10.70
CA SER A 23 -4.16 23.63 -10.29
C SER A 23 -5.03 23.87 -9.05
N ASN A 24 -5.96 22.96 -8.75
CA ASN A 24 -6.89 23.05 -7.63
C ASN A 24 -6.80 21.84 -6.68
N ILE A 25 -5.69 21.09 -6.71
CA ILE A 25 -5.57 19.81 -6.00
C ILE A 25 -5.87 19.91 -4.49
N LEU A 26 -5.55 21.04 -3.87
CA LEU A 26 -5.82 21.30 -2.46
C LEU A 26 -7.31 21.43 -2.14
N THR A 27 -8.13 21.84 -3.10
CA THR A 27 -9.60 21.93 -2.95
C THR A 27 -10.29 20.61 -3.25
N LEU A 28 -9.60 19.63 -3.82
CA LEU A 28 -10.18 18.32 -4.09
C LEU A 28 -10.44 17.56 -2.79
N SER A 29 -11.52 16.76 -2.81
CA SER A 29 -11.84 15.86 -1.72
C SER A 29 -10.77 14.77 -1.58
N ASN A 30 -10.56 14.29 -0.36
CA ASN A 30 -9.63 13.19 -0.10
C ASN A 30 -10.04 11.93 -0.89
N PHE A 31 -11.34 11.69 -1.08
CA PHE A 31 -11.83 10.63 -1.95
C PHE A 31 -11.29 10.77 -3.38
N THR A 32 -11.44 11.94 -4.01
CA THR A 32 -10.93 12.18 -5.37
C THR A 32 -9.43 11.93 -5.46
N ILE A 33 -8.67 12.47 -4.50
CA ILE A 33 -7.22 12.28 -4.41
C ILE A 33 -6.87 10.79 -4.35
N THR A 34 -7.56 9.99 -3.51
CA THR A 34 -7.29 8.55 -3.42
C THR A 34 -7.59 7.82 -4.73
N GLN A 35 -8.59 8.23 -5.50
CA GLN A 35 -8.87 7.61 -6.80
C GLN A 35 -7.75 7.89 -7.83
N VAL A 36 -7.25 9.12 -7.86
CA VAL A 36 -6.13 9.51 -8.73
C VAL A 36 -4.85 8.75 -8.34
N LEU A 37 -4.56 8.62 -7.04
CA LEU A 37 -3.42 7.85 -6.55
C LEU A 37 -3.55 6.34 -6.88
N LYS A 38 -4.75 5.77 -6.78
CA LYS A 38 -5.02 4.39 -7.22
C LYS A 38 -4.79 4.23 -8.71
N ALA A 39 -5.17 5.21 -9.52
CA ALA A 39 -4.89 5.22 -10.95
C ALA A 39 -3.39 5.28 -11.22
N CYS A 40 -2.64 6.13 -10.51
CA CYS A 40 -1.18 6.17 -10.60
C CYS A 40 -0.54 4.82 -10.27
N ALA A 41 -1.01 4.16 -9.20
CA ALA A 41 -0.56 2.83 -8.81
C ALA A 41 -0.79 1.81 -9.94
N HIS A 42 -2.01 1.72 -10.48
CA HIS A 42 -2.34 0.78 -11.55
C HIS A 42 -1.58 1.03 -12.85
N MET A 43 -1.25 2.29 -13.14
CA MET A 43 -0.48 2.67 -14.32
C MET A 43 1.02 2.60 -14.10
N GLY A 44 1.48 2.38 -12.87
CA GLY A 44 2.91 2.44 -12.51
C GLY A 44 3.51 3.85 -12.62
N ASP A 45 2.68 4.90 -12.56
CA ASP A 45 3.10 6.28 -12.76
C ASP A 45 3.62 6.90 -11.45
N LEU A 46 4.86 6.53 -11.12
CA LEU A 46 5.55 7.02 -9.91
C LEU A 46 5.73 8.54 -9.92
N GLN A 47 6.03 9.12 -11.08
CA GLN A 47 6.35 10.55 -11.17
C GLN A 47 5.12 11.39 -10.85
N ARG A 48 3.95 11.07 -11.45
CA ARG A 48 2.71 11.75 -11.10
C ARG A 48 2.35 11.54 -9.63
N GLY A 49 2.52 10.33 -9.12
CA GLY A 49 2.30 10.02 -7.70
C GLY A 49 3.14 10.89 -6.74
N LYS A 50 4.42 11.12 -7.05
CA LYS A 50 5.31 12.00 -6.28
C LYS A 50 4.88 13.47 -6.34
N VAL A 51 4.52 13.96 -7.52
CA VAL A 51 4.01 15.32 -7.69
C VAL A 51 2.76 15.53 -6.84
N ILE A 52 1.81 14.58 -6.90
CA ILE A 52 0.60 14.63 -6.06
C ILE A 52 0.97 14.64 -4.58
N HIS A 53 1.82 13.71 -4.12
CA HIS A 53 2.21 13.62 -2.71
C HIS A 53 2.79 14.95 -2.19
N ASN A 54 3.70 15.57 -2.94
CA ASN A 54 4.29 16.85 -2.57
C ASN A 54 3.23 17.96 -2.46
N LEU A 55 2.26 17.98 -3.37
CA LEU A 55 1.18 18.97 -3.38
C LEU A 55 0.18 18.77 -2.24
N ILE A 56 0.00 17.54 -1.75
CA ILE A 56 -0.98 17.19 -0.70
C ILE A 56 -0.36 16.85 0.65
N ALA A 57 0.89 17.26 0.91
CA ALA A 57 1.62 16.92 2.13
C ALA A 57 0.79 17.19 3.41
N SER A 58 0.12 18.36 3.48
CA SER A 58 -0.74 18.72 4.60
C SER A 58 -1.99 17.84 4.77
N LYS A 59 -2.54 17.28 3.69
CA LYS A 59 -3.66 16.33 3.75
C LYS A 59 -3.20 14.95 4.20
N THR A 60 -1.99 14.56 3.82
CA THR A 60 -1.40 13.25 4.14
C THR A 60 -1.27 13.08 5.66
N GLU A 61 -0.80 14.11 6.36
CA GLU A 61 -0.66 14.11 7.82
C GLU A 61 -1.99 13.98 8.57
N ASN A 62 -3.08 14.44 7.95
CA ASN A 62 -4.40 14.56 8.59
C ASN A 62 -5.39 13.47 8.18
N ASP A 63 -5.11 12.70 7.13
CA ASP A 63 -6.02 11.68 6.61
C ASP A 63 -5.30 10.34 6.41
N ILE A 64 -5.70 9.36 7.22
CA ILE A 64 -5.12 8.02 7.20
C ILE A 64 -5.40 7.25 5.89
N TYR A 65 -6.51 7.53 5.22
CA TYR A 65 -6.86 6.90 3.94
C TYR A 65 -6.02 7.44 2.80
N VAL A 66 -5.73 8.74 2.81
CA VAL A 66 -4.77 9.37 1.87
C VAL A 66 -3.40 8.77 2.07
N SER A 67 -2.90 8.74 3.30
CA SER A 67 -1.61 8.10 3.64
C SER A 67 -1.55 6.63 3.21
N SER A 68 -2.59 5.84 3.51
CA SER A 68 -2.67 4.42 3.13
C SER A 68 -2.61 4.23 1.62
N THR A 69 -3.31 5.09 0.87
CA THR A 69 -3.33 5.04 -0.59
C THR A 69 -1.98 5.46 -1.20
N LEU A 70 -1.29 6.43 -0.61
CA LEU A 70 0.07 6.82 -1.01
C LEU A 70 1.07 5.68 -0.80
N ILE A 71 1.04 5.02 0.37
CA ILE A 71 1.88 3.84 0.65
C ILE A 71 1.60 2.76 -0.40
N HIS A 72 0.33 2.45 -0.66
CA HIS A 72 -0.05 1.49 -1.70
C HIS A 72 0.52 1.87 -3.08
N MET A 73 0.41 3.15 -3.46
CA MET A 73 0.93 3.66 -4.73
C MET A 73 2.45 3.48 -4.81
N TYR A 74 3.20 3.87 -3.78
CA TYR A 74 4.65 3.71 -3.76
C TYR A 74 5.09 2.24 -3.82
N VAL A 75 4.44 1.35 -3.06
CA VAL A 75 4.71 -0.10 -3.11
C VAL A 75 4.46 -0.66 -4.52
N HIS A 76 3.34 -0.27 -5.15
CA HIS A 76 3.00 -0.75 -6.49
C HIS A 76 3.98 -0.24 -7.55
N CYS A 77 4.40 1.03 -7.43
CA CYS A 77 5.40 1.67 -8.27
C CYS A 77 6.85 1.29 -7.93
N ALA A 78 7.06 0.35 -7.01
CA ALA A 78 8.36 -0.17 -6.59
C ALA A 78 9.32 0.83 -5.90
N ASP A 79 8.83 1.99 -5.46
CA ASP A 79 9.61 2.96 -4.66
C ASP A 79 9.44 2.66 -3.17
N ILE A 80 10.13 1.60 -2.72
CA ILE A 80 9.95 1.04 -1.38
C ILE A 80 10.51 1.96 -0.31
N ALA A 81 11.56 2.72 -0.62
CA ALA A 81 12.13 3.69 0.30
C ALA A 81 11.10 4.78 0.66
N SER A 82 10.40 5.32 -0.34
CA SER A 82 9.33 6.31 -0.11
C SER A 82 8.13 5.69 0.63
N ALA A 83 7.76 4.45 0.29
CA ALA A 83 6.70 3.73 1.01
C ALA A 83 7.04 3.54 2.50
N GLN A 84 8.27 3.10 2.80
CA GLN A 84 8.75 2.88 4.15
C GLN A 84 8.83 4.20 4.93
N SER A 85 9.40 5.25 4.34
CA SER A 85 9.50 6.56 4.99
C SER A 85 8.13 7.12 5.39
N LEU A 86 7.12 6.99 4.52
CA LEU A 86 5.76 7.44 4.80
C LEU A 86 5.06 6.53 5.82
N PHE A 87 5.29 5.22 5.73
CA PHE A 87 4.80 4.27 6.72
C PHE A 87 5.33 4.64 8.11
N ASP A 88 6.65 4.82 8.25
CA ASP A 88 7.31 5.11 9.52
C ASP A 88 6.80 6.42 10.14
N SER A 89 6.63 7.47 9.33
CA SER A 89 6.10 8.77 9.80
C SER A 89 4.61 8.74 10.18
N THR A 90 3.84 7.77 9.69
CA THR A 90 2.41 7.65 9.99
C THR A 90 2.21 7.18 11.43
N LYS A 91 1.52 7.96 12.28
CA LYS A 91 1.27 7.59 13.69
C LYS A 91 0.22 6.49 13.84
N ASN A 92 -0.91 6.60 13.13
CA ASN A 92 -2.07 5.71 13.30
C ASN A 92 -2.14 4.64 12.19
N LYS A 93 -1.05 3.88 12.01
CA LYS A 93 -0.92 2.86 10.96
C LYS A 93 -2.07 1.85 11.03
N THR A 94 -2.71 1.57 9.89
CA THR A 94 -3.81 0.59 9.81
C THR A 94 -3.29 -0.81 9.47
N PRO A 95 -4.01 -1.89 9.81
CA PRO A 95 -3.61 -3.26 9.44
C PRO A 95 -3.36 -3.45 7.94
N GLN A 96 -4.09 -2.70 7.10
CA GLN A 96 -3.91 -2.72 5.65
C GLN A 96 -2.52 -2.19 5.25
N MET A 97 -2.02 -1.14 5.92
CA MET A 97 -0.68 -0.59 5.64
C MET A 97 0.41 -1.62 5.98
N TYR A 98 0.32 -2.28 7.16
CA TYR A 98 1.22 -3.38 7.51
C TYR A 98 1.16 -4.49 6.46
N GLY A 99 -0.05 -4.87 6.03
CA GLY A 99 -0.25 -5.89 4.98
C GLY A 99 0.45 -5.55 3.66
N MET A 100 0.43 -4.29 3.24
CA MET A 100 1.13 -3.83 2.03
C MET A 100 2.65 -3.96 2.18
N MET A 101 3.19 -3.54 3.33
CA MET A 101 4.64 -3.59 3.59
C MET A 101 5.14 -5.03 3.75
N MET A 102 4.42 -5.88 4.49
CA MET A 102 4.72 -7.32 4.62
C MET A 102 4.71 -8.02 3.27
N LYS A 103 3.67 -7.78 2.45
CA LYS A 103 3.58 -8.37 1.12
C LYS A 103 4.76 -7.94 0.25
N ASN A 104 5.19 -6.67 0.35
CA ASN A 104 6.37 -6.21 -0.38
C ASN A 104 7.66 -6.91 0.09
N ALA A 105 7.89 -6.96 1.41
CA ALA A 105 9.05 -7.63 2.00
C ALA A 105 9.14 -9.10 1.57
N LEU A 106 8.01 -9.84 1.63
CA LEU A 106 7.94 -11.25 1.26
C LEU A 106 8.06 -11.49 -0.25
N MET A 107 7.38 -10.69 -1.08
CA MET A 107 7.27 -10.98 -2.52
C MET A 107 8.39 -10.39 -3.37
N LYS A 108 8.96 -9.25 -2.97
CA LYS A 108 10.01 -8.58 -3.76
C LYS A 108 11.40 -8.77 -3.18
N CYS A 109 11.54 -8.74 -1.85
CA CYS A 109 12.84 -8.80 -1.19
C CYS A 109 13.17 -10.19 -0.63
N GLY A 110 12.17 -11.07 -0.44
CA GLY A 110 12.35 -12.33 0.30
C GLY A 110 12.74 -12.12 1.76
N ASP A 111 12.53 -10.90 2.29
CA ASP A 111 12.95 -10.48 3.62
C ASP A 111 11.89 -10.88 4.64
N VAL A 112 11.97 -12.13 5.06
CA VAL A 112 11.03 -12.73 6.02
C VAL A 112 11.17 -12.07 7.40
N ALA A 113 12.39 -11.74 7.82
CA ALA A 113 12.63 -11.14 9.12
C ALA A 113 11.95 -9.77 9.25
N HIS A 114 12.06 -8.93 8.21
CA HIS A 114 11.34 -7.66 8.18
C HIS A 114 9.82 -7.87 8.13
N ALA A 115 9.33 -8.83 7.34
CA ALA A 115 7.90 -9.16 7.29
C ALA A 115 7.34 -9.61 8.66
N GLU A 116 8.08 -10.45 9.39
CA GLU A 116 7.73 -10.88 10.75
C GLU A 116 7.74 -9.71 11.73
N SER A 117 8.77 -8.86 11.68
CA SER A 117 8.84 -7.66 12.51
C SER A 117 7.61 -6.75 12.31
N LEU A 118 7.21 -6.54 11.06
CA LEU A 118 6.00 -5.79 10.72
C LEU A 118 4.73 -6.50 11.21
N PHE A 119 4.65 -7.82 11.05
CA PHE A 119 3.52 -8.62 11.51
C PHE A 119 3.31 -8.51 13.03
N TYR A 120 4.39 -8.64 13.80
CA TYR A 120 4.32 -8.54 15.27
C TYR A 120 4.05 -7.12 15.76
N SER A 121 4.58 -6.11 15.05
CA SER A 121 4.33 -4.69 15.35
C SER A 121 2.88 -4.26 15.10
N SER A 122 2.12 -4.96 14.26
CA SER A 122 0.70 -4.69 14.06
C SER A 122 -0.10 -5.06 15.31
N LYS A 123 -0.80 -4.06 15.89
CA LYS A 123 -1.68 -4.24 17.05
C LYS A 123 -2.88 -5.13 16.75
N GLU A 124 -3.40 -5.04 15.53
CA GLU A 124 -4.49 -5.89 15.05
C GLU A 124 -3.98 -6.80 13.94
N LYS A 125 -4.13 -8.11 14.14
CA LYS A 125 -3.75 -9.14 13.17
C LYS A 125 -5.03 -9.76 12.62
N GLY A 126 -5.50 -9.25 11.49
CA GLY A 126 -6.65 -9.83 10.79
C GLY A 126 -6.25 -11.06 9.96
N LEU A 127 -7.24 -11.86 9.56
CA LEU A 127 -7.06 -13.00 8.64
C LEU A 127 -6.25 -12.65 7.39
N SER A 128 -6.37 -11.41 6.90
CA SER A 128 -5.60 -10.90 5.76
C SER A 128 -4.09 -10.86 6.02
N SER A 129 -3.65 -10.54 7.24
CA SER A 129 -2.23 -10.44 7.62
C SER A 129 -1.60 -11.83 7.72
N TYR A 130 -2.29 -12.77 8.37
CA TYR A 130 -1.87 -14.19 8.40
C TYR A 130 -1.82 -14.78 7.00
N GLY A 131 -2.83 -14.51 6.15
CA GLY A 131 -2.84 -14.97 4.77
C GLY A 131 -1.69 -14.42 3.91
N VAL A 132 -1.23 -13.19 4.17
CA VAL A 132 -0.04 -12.61 3.51
C VAL A 132 1.23 -13.34 3.95
N MET A 133 1.42 -13.54 5.26
CA MET A 133 2.56 -14.27 5.82
C MET A 133 2.64 -15.70 5.27
N MET A 134 1.55 -16.46 5.36
CA MET A 134 1.49 -17.84 4.89
C MET A 134 1.79 -17.99 3.41
N LYS A 135 1.24 -17.11 2.56
CA LYS A 135 1.54 -17.13 1.11
C LYS A 135 2.99 -16.81 0.80
N GLY A 136 3.59 -15.86 1.52
CA GLY A 136 4.99 -15.50 1.34
C GLY A 136 5.93 -16.61 1.79
N ILE A 137 5.75 -17.11 3.00
CA ILE A 137 6.54 -18.17 3.62
C ILE A 137 6.48 -19.47 2.79
N ASN A 138 5.28 -19.87 2.35
CA ASN A 138 5.10 -21.05 1.50
C ASN A 138 5.83 -20.90 0.15
N ARG A 139 5.79 -19.71 -0.47
CA ARG A 139 6.52 -19.46 -1.72
C ARG A 139 8.04 -19.55 -1.54
N LEU A 140 8.54 -19.25 -0.35
CA LEU A 140 9.96 -19.35 0.01
C LEU A 140 10.34 -20.74 0.53
N ASN A 141 9.39 -21.69 0.64
CA ASN A 141 9.57 -23.04 1.18
C ASN A 141 10.10 -23.09 2.63
N ILE A 142 9.67 -22.15 3.48
CA ILE A 142 10.10 -22.05 4.89
C ILE A 142 9.02 -22.66 5.79
N PHE A 143 8.94 -23.98 5.87
CA PHE A 143 7.80 -24.69 6.49
C PHE A 143 7.66 -24.47 8.01
N ASP A 144 8.77 -24.35 8.75
CA ASP A 144 8.73 -24.17 10.21
C ASP A 144 8.02 -22.86 10.62
N ASN A 145 8.28 -21.76 9.90
CA ASN A 145 7.62 -20.48 10.16
C ASN A 145 6.13 -20.54 9.77
N ALA A 146 5.75 -21.34 8.78
CA ALA A 146 4.36 -21.49 8.35
C ALA A 146 3.53 -22.19 9.44
N GLU A 147 4.06 -23.24 10.06
CA GLU A 147 3.40 -23.94 11.16
C GLU A 147 3.24 -23.03 12.39
N LEU A 148 4.27 -22.26 12.72
CA LEU A 148 4.21 -21.27 13.81
C LEU A 148 3.12 -20.22 13.58
N VAL A 149 3.08 -19.61 12.39
CA VAL A 149 2.07 -18.59 12.03
C VAL A 149 0.65 -19.19 12.05
N MET A 150 0.47 -20.43 11.61
CA MET A 150 -0.83 -21.13 11.69
C MET A 150 -1.26 -21.39 13.13
N SER A 151 -0.34 -21.85 14.00
CA SER A 151 -0.65 -22.09 15.41
C SER A 151 -1.13 -20.81 16.11
N GLN A 152 -0.49 -19.66 15.83
CA GLN A 152 -0.87 -18.37 16.36
C GLN A 152 -2.25 -17.90 15.87
N LEU A 153 -2.60 -18.19 14.61
CA LEU A 153 -3.92 -17.88 14.07
C LEU A 153 -5.03 -18.58 14.86
N PHE A 154 -4.89 -19.89 15.11
CA PHE A 154 -5.90 -20.67 15.83
C PHE A 154 -6.05 -20.27 17.31
N ILE A 155 -5.00 -19.74 17.95
CA ILE A 155 -5.07 -19.21 19.32
C ILE A 155 -5.85 -17.88 19.35
N SER A 156 -5.87 -17.13 18.25
CA SER A 156 -6.51 -15.82 18.17
C SER A 156 -7.98 -15.83 17.70
N LEU A 157 -8.52 -17.01 17.38
CA LEU A 157 -9.92 -17.23 16.97
C LEU A 157 -10.74 -17.81 18.13
#